data_AF-A0A522AJR4-F1
#
_entry.id   AF-A0A522AJR4-F1
#
_cell.length_a   1.000
_cell.length_b   1.000
_cell.length_c   1.000
_cell.angle_alpha   90.00
_cell.angle_beta   90.00
_cell.angle_gamma   90.00
#
_symmetry.space_group_name_H-M   'P 1'
#
loop_
_entity.id
_entity.type
_entity.pdbx_description
1 polymer ?
#
loop_
_entity_poly.entity_id
_entity_poly.type
_entity_poly.pdbx_seq_one_letter_code
_entity_poly.pdbx_strand_id
1 'polypeptide(L)'
;MRVLALLPLLSGLSLNVGLSQVHAPAWARDAVWYQIFPERFRNGDPTNDPTREEVSPQRNWQVSAWTNDWYKLQPEERGARNDVYARVNDRRYGGDLQGVIHKLDYLSGLGINTIYLNPIFDAY
;
A
#
# COMPACT_ATOMS: atom_id res chain seq x y z
N MET A 1 66.21 -34.36 -21.92
CA MET A 1 65.49 -33.17 -22.43
C MET A 1 64.44 -32.79 -21.39
N ARG A 2 64.69 -31.77 -20.57
CA ARG A 2 63.73 -31.25 -19.57
C ARG A 2 63.15 -29.95 -20.13
N VAL A 3 61.86 -29.93 -20.44
CA VAL A 3 61.13 -28.71 -20.81
C VAL A 3 60.66 -28.06 -19.51
N LEU A 4 61.24 -26.91 -19.16
CA LEU A 4 60.72 -26.01 -18.13
C LEU A 4 59.64 -25.14 -18.80
N ALA A 5 58.38 -25.33 -18.40
CA ALA A 5 57.31 -24.41 -18.72
C ALA A 5 57.33 -23.25 -17.71
N LEU A 6 57.69 -22.05 -18.16
CA LEU A 6 57.47 -20.81 -17.42
C LEU A 6 55.96 -20.46 -17.48
N LEU A 7 55.27 -20.55 -16.35
CA LEU A 7 53.99 -19.87 -16.14
C LEU A 7 54.25 -18.40 -15.79
N PRO A 8 53.58 -17.41 -16.43
CA PRO A 8 53.68 -16.03 -15.98
C PRO A 8 52.81 -15.85 -14.73
N LEU A 9 53.42 -15.36 -13.65
CA LEU A 9 52.74 -14.78 -12.50
C LEU A 9 51.97 -13.52 -12.94
N LEU A 10 50.66 -13.65 -13.16
CA LEU A 10 49.73 -12.53 -13.12
C LEU A 10 48.99 -12.59 -11.79
N SER A 11 49.65 -12.09 -10.74
CA SER A 11 49.02 -11.85 -9.45
C SER A 11 48.84 -10.34 -9.27
N GLY A 12 47.60 -9.91 -9.06
CA GLY A 12 47.35 -8.79 -8.16
C GLY A 12 46.92 -7.44 -8.73
N LEU A 13 46.10 -7.36 -9.78
CA LEU A 13 45.19 -6.21 -9.93
C LEU A 13 43.82 -6.54 -9.35
N SER A 14 43.70 -6.50 -8.02
CA SER A 14 42.38 -6.42 -7.39
C SER A 14 41.90 -4.98 -7.54
N LEU A 15 41.07 -4.73 -8.55
CA LEU A 15 40.26 -3.52 -8.61
C LEU A 15 39.30 -3.55 -7.42
N ASN A 16 39.70 -2.94 -6.31
CA ASN A 16 38.76 -2.55 -5.26
C ASN A 16 37.87 -1.45 -5.82
N VAL A 17 36.86 -1.85 -6.59
CA VAL A 17 35.70 -1.00 -6.85
C VAL A 17 35.08 -0.80 -5.48
N GLY A 18 35.41 0.31 -4.83
CA GLY A 18 34.83 0.70 -3.56
C GLY A 18 33.33 0.86 -3.77
N LEU A 19 32.56 -0.19 -3.49
CA LEU A 19 31.12 -0.08 -3.36
C LEU A 19 30.88 0.96 -2.28
N SER A 20 30.28 2.10 -2.65
CA SER A 20 29.86 3.07 -1.65
C SER A 20 28.96 2.31 -0.67
N GLN A 21 29.36 2.25 0.60
CA GLN A 21 28.55 1.66 1.65
C GLN A 21 27.17 2.30 1.59
N VAL A 22 26.15 1.50 1.22
CA VAL A 22 24.76 1.96 1.20
C VAL A 22 24.32 2.10 2.64
N HIS A 23 24.18 3.34 3.10
CA HIS A 23 23.70 3.64 4.43
C HIS A 23 22.19 3.87 4.36
N ALA A 24 21.42 3.01 5.02
CA ALA A 24 20.02 3.31 5.28
C ALA A 24 19.91 4.56 6.18
N PRO A 25 18.84 5.37 6.04
CA PRO A 25 18.60 6.51 6.93
C PRO A 25 18.62 6.07 8.40
N ALA A 26 19.26 6.87 9.26
CA ALA A 26 19.41 6.52 10.67
C ALA A 26 18.05 6.28 11.36
N TRP A 27 17.05 7.12 11.06
CA TRP A 27 15.69 7.02 11.61
C TRP A 27 15.02 5.67 11.32
N ALA A 28 15.36 5.01 10.21
CA ALA A 28 14.73 3.75 9.82
C ALA A 28 15.06 2.60 10.79
N ARG A 29 16.14 2.73 11.58
CA ARG A 29 16.51 1.75 12.61
C ARG A 29 15.57 1.78 13.82
N ASP A 30 15.06 2.97 14.13
CA ASP A 30 14.17 3.22 15.28
C ASP A 30 12.70 3.32 14.85
N ALA A 31 12.41 3.03 13.58
CA ALA A 31 11.08 3.15 13.01
C ALA A 31 10.15 2.02 13.48
N VAL A 32 8.98 2.41 13.99
CA VAL A 32 7.84 1.53 14.20
C VAL A 32 6.81 1.89 13.14
N TRP A 33 6.72 1.03 12.13
CA TRP A 33 5.90 1.25 10.94
C TRP A 33 4.45 0.87 11.17
N TYR A 34 3.55 1.66 10.60
CA TYR A 34 2.14 1.30 10.45
C TYR A 34 1.72 1.50 9.00
N GLN A 35 1.32 0.41 8.35
CA GLN A 35 0.79 0.46 6.98
C GLN A 35 -0.70 0.80 7.02
N ILE A 36 -1.11 1.78 6.22
CA ILE A 36 -2.49 2.22 6.10
C ILE A 36 -2.96 2.05 4.65
N PHE A 37 -4.08 1.36 4.50
CA PHE A 37 -4.90 1.41 3.29
C PHE A 37 -5.98 2.48 3.49
N PRO A 38 -5.84 3.70 2.93
CA PRO A 38 -6.64 4.87 3.36
C PRO A 38 -8.14 4.64 3.27
N GLU A 39 -8.59 4.09 2.14
CA GLU A 39 -9.99 3.76 1.81
C GLU A 39 -10.67 2.88 2.89
N ARG A 40 -9.89 2.12 3.67
CA ARG A 40 -10.37 1.17 4.69
C ARG A 40 -9.92 1.50 6.10
N PHE A 41 -9.35 2.67 6.32
CA PHE A 41 -8.85 3.06 7.64
C PHE A 41 -9.85 3.88 8.43
N ARG A 42 -10.26 5.04 7.91
CA ARG A 42 -11.25 5.92 8.55
C ARG A 42 -11.77 6.95 7.55
N ASN A 43 -13.09 7.12 7.50
CA ASN A 43 -13.73 8.26 6.85
C ASN A 43 -13.66 9.48 7.78
N GLY A 44 -12.97 10.52 7.35
CA GLY A 44 -12.77 11.76 8.07
C GLY A 44 -13.52 12.95 7.50
N ASP A 45 -13.87 12.91 6.23
CA ASP A 45 -14.58 13.96 5.52
C ASP A 45 -15.52 13.35 4.45
N PRO A 46 -16.80 13.12 4.79
CA PRO A 46 -17.78 12.57 3.86
C PRO A 46 -18.04 13.44 2.62
N THR A 47 -17.56 14.69 2.57
CA THR A 47 -17.77 15.55 1.40
C THR A 47 -16.91 15.14 0.20
N ASN A 48 -15.89 14.30 0.43
CA ASN A 48 -15.05 13.71 -0.61
C ASN A 48 -15.28 12.21 -0.81
N ASP A 49 -16.36 11.65 -0.26
CA ASP A 49 -16.73 10.26 -0.49
C ASP A 49 -16.93 10.00 -2.01
N PRO A 50 -16.49 8.83 -2.52
CA PRO A 50 -16.67 8.50 -3.93
C PRO A 50 -18.13 8.52 -4.33
N THR A 51 -18.38 9.00 -5.53
CA THR A 51 -19.71 9.04 -6.13
C THR A 51 -19.97 7.81 -6.98
N ARG A 52 -21.26 7.56 -7.26
CA ARG A 52 -21.68 6.50 -8.17
C ARG A 52 -21.09 6.71 -9.57
N GLU A 53 -21.01 7.95 -10.02
CA GLU A 53 -20.51 8.35 -11.33
C GLU A 53 -19.00 8.09 -11.47
N GLU A 54 -18.25 8.09 -10.38
CA GLU A 54 -16.81 7.77 -10.39
C GLU A 54 -16.56 6.27 -10.31
N VAL A 55 -17.36 5.52 -9.54
CA VAL A 55 -17.09 4.12 -9.24
C VAL A 55 -17.82 3.15 -10.16
N SER A 56 -19.13 3.34 -10.36
CA SER A 56 -19.95 2.40 -11.12
C SER A 56 -21.21 3.04 -11.72
N PRO A 57 -21.05 3.86 -12.79
CA PRO A 57 -22.16 4.62 -13.39
C PRO A 57 -23.30 3.77 -13.92
N GLN A 58 -23.10 2.47 -14.15
CA GLN A 58 -24.10 1.56 -14.71
C GLN A 58 -24.82 0.74 -13.64
N ARG A 59 -24.43 0.85 -12.37
CA ARG A 59 -24.96 0.05 -11.26
C ARG A 59 -25.78 0.90 -10.29
N ASN A 60 -26.60 0.25 -9.48
CA ASN A 60 -27.18 0.87 -8.29
C ASN A 60 -26.12 0.82 -7.19
N TRP A 61 -25.35 1.90 -7.06
CA TRP A 61 -24.17 1.95 -6.21
C TRP A 61 -24.31 3.04 -5.16
N GLN A 62 -23.82 2.76 -3.96
CA GLN A 62 -23.69 3.68 -2.84
C GLN A 62 -22.43 3.34 -2.04
N VAL A 63 -21.97 4.27 -1.21
CA VAL A 63 -20.92 4.01 -0.21
C VAL A 63 -21.35 2.82 0.67
N SER A 64 -20.44 1.86 0.81
CA SER A 64 -20.60 0.65 1.61
C SER A 64 -20.59 0.97 3.09
N ALA A 65 -21.52 0.39 3.84
CA ALA A 65 -21.48 0.49 5.30
C ALA A 65 -20.31 -0.31 5.87
N TRP A 66 -19.60 0.27 6.84
CA TRP A 66 -18.43 -0.33 7.51
C TRP A 66 -18.73 -1.68 8.18
N THR A 67 -19.99 -1.93 8.54
CA THR A 67 -20.44 -3.17 9.18
C THR A 67 -20.88 -4.24 8.18
N ASN A 68 -20.80 -3.98 6.87
CA ASN A 68 -21.22 -4.95 5.86
C ASN A 68 -20.29 -6.17 5.85
N ASP A 69 -20.89 -7.36 5.72
CA ASP A 69 -20.15 -8.60 5.58
C ASP A 69 -19.44 -8.64 4.22
N TRP A 70 -18.10 -8.74 4.27
CA TRP A 70 -17.26 -8.73 3.08
C TRP A 70 -17.57 -9.89 2.10
N TYR A 71 -17.99 -11.05 2.60
CA TYR A 71 -18.20 -12.24 1.78
C TYR A 71 -19.66 -12.44 1.36
N LYS A 72 -20.56 -11.51 1.70
CA LYS A 72 -21.98 -11.57 1.32
C LYS A 72 -22.35 -10.45 0.37
N LEU A 73 -23.24 -10.77 -0.56
CA LEU A 73 -23.87 -9.77 -1.43
C LEU A 73 -24.83 -8.90 -0.62
N GLN A 74 -24.63 -7.60 -0.73
CA GLN A 74 -25.54 -6.62 -0.15
C GLN A 74 -26.77 -6.43 -1.05
N PRO A 75 -27.91 -5.97 -0.50
CA PRO A 75 -29.12 -5.74 -1.27
C PRO A 75 -28.95 -4.93 -2.55
N GLU A 76 -28.18 -3.85 -2.46
CA GLU A 76 -27.85 -2.91 -3.52
C GLU A 76 -26.95 -3.53 -4.61
N GLU A 77 -26.17 -4.56 -4.28
CA GLU A 77 -25.24 -5.24 -5.20
C GLU A 77 -25.91 -6.34 -6.02
N ARG A 78 -27.15 -6.71 -5.67
CA ARG A 78 -27.91 -7.73 -6.40
C ARG A 78 -28.35 -7.22 -7.76
N GLY A 79 -28.29 -8.09 -8.76
CA GLY A 79 -28.66 -7.74 -10.12
C GLY A 79 -28.72 -8.98 -11.00
N ALA A 80 -28.41 -8.83 -12.30
CA ALA A 80 -28.47 -9.93 -13.26
C ALA A 80 -27.55 -11.12 -12.93
N ARG A 81 -26.47 -10.89 -12.17
CA ARG A 81 -25.61 -11.93 -11.61
C ARG A 81 -25.35 -11.64 -10.13
N ASN A 82 -25.61 -12.65 -9.30
CA ASN A 82 -25.38 -12.64 -7.86
C ASN A 82 -24.04 -13.33 -7.55
N ASP A 83 -22.96 -12.67 -7.93
CA ASP A 83 -21.59 -13.11 -7.64
C ASP A 83 -20.88 -12.03 -6.80
N VAL A 84 -20.46 -12.38 -5.59
CA VAL A 84 -19.74 -11.50 -4.67
C VAL A 84 -18.48 -10.95 -5.33
N TYR A 85 -17.70 -11.81 -6.00
CA TYR A 85 -16.41 -11.42 -6.57
C TYR A 85 -16.55 -10.45 -7.74
N ALA A 86 -17.71 -10.45 -8.41
CA ALA A 86 -18.03 -9.46 -9.44
C ALA A 86 -18.40 -8.07 -8.86
N ARG A 87 -18.61 -7.96 -7.53
CA ARG A 87 -19.09 -6.75 -6.84
C ARG A 87 -18.09 -6.16 -5.85
N VAL A 88 -17.26 -6.98 -5.20
CA VAL A 88 -16.36 -6.53 -4.11
C VAL A 88 -15.40 -5.40 -4.52
N ASN A 89 -14.99 -5.34 -5.79
CA ASN A 89 -14.08 -4.31 -6.28
C ASN A 89 -14.72 -2.92 -6.35
N ASP A 90 -16.06 -2.83 -6.37
CA ASP A 90 -16.78 -1.56 -6.39
C ASP A 90 -17.02 -1.03 -4.96
N ARG A 91 -16.77 -1.83 -3.92
CA ARG A 91 -17.01 -1.39 -2.54
C ARG A 91 -16.05 -0.26 -2.15
N ARG A 92 -16.63 0.86 -1.73
CA ARG A 92 -15.93 1.99 -1.11
C ARG A 92 -16.61 2.32 0.21
N TYR A 93 -15.83 2.63 1.23
CA TYR A 93 -16.21 2.93 2.60
C TYR A 93 -15.93 4.39 2.97
N GLY A 94 -15.31 5.15 2.04
CA GLY A 94 -15.05 6.59 2.19
C GLY A 94 -13.83 6.90 3.04
N GLY A 95 -12.89 5.95 3.21
CA GLY A 95 -11.67 6.23 3.94
C GLY A 95 -10.77 7.24 3.22
N ASP A 96 -10.24 8.23 3.95
CA ASP A 96 -9.57 9.40 3.37
C ASP A 96 -8.37 9.87 4.22
N LEU A 97 -7.62 10.86 3.73
CA LEU A 97 -6.47 11.43 4.44
C LEU A 97 -6.86 12.24 5.69
N GLN A 98 -8.03 12.89 5.69
CA GLN A 98 -8.54 13.60 6.86
C GLN A 98 -8.81 12.61 8.01
N GLY A 99 -9.26 11.39 7.70
CA GLY A 99 -9.44 10.31 8.64
C GLY A 99 -8.12 9.80 9.21
N VAL A 100 -7.07 9.74 8.40
CA VAL A 100 -5.70 9.47 8.88
C VAL A 100 -5.24 10.57 9.84
N ILE A 101 -5.42 11.84 9.47
CA ILE A 101 -5.05 13.00 10.31
C ILE A 101 -5.76 12.94 11.67
N HIS A 102 -7.07 12.68 11.69
CA HIS A 102 -7.86 12.53 12.92
C HIS A 102 -7.42 11.36 13.83
N LYS A 103 -6.52 10.48 13.37
CA LYS A 103 -6.02 9.33 14.12
C LYS A 103 -4.51 9.38 14.38
N LEU A 104 -3.83 10.49 14.07
CA LEU A 104 -2.41 10.63 14.37
C LEU A 104 -2.13 10.47 15.89
N ASP A 105 -2.97 11.02 16.75
CA ASP A 105 -2.84 10.84 18.21
C ASP A 105 -3.02 9.37 18.64
N TYR A 106 -3.95 8.65 18.00
CA TYR A 106 -4.14 7.21 18.23
C TYR A 106 -2.89 6.41 17.82
N LEU A 107 -2.34 6.70 16.63
CA LEU A 107 -1.14 6.03 16.12
C LEU A 107 0.08 6.36 17.01
N SER A 108 0.25 7.62 17.38
CA SER A 108 1.32 8.06 18.28
C SER A 108 1.20 7.41 19.66
N GLY A 109 -0.02 7.29 20.20
CA GLY A 109 -0.29 6.61 21.48
C GLY A 109 0.05 5.13 21.48
N LEU A 110 0.05 4.47 20.31
CA LEU A 110 0.53 3.09 20.14
C LEU A 110 2.07 2.99 20.03
N GLY A 111 2.78 4.11 19.98
CA GLY A 111 4.22 4.17 19.74
C GLY A 111 4.62 4.12 18.26
N ILE A 112 3.65 4.25 17.34
CA ILE A 112 3.93 4.35 15.90
C ILE A 112 4.58 5.71 15.62
N ASN A 113 5.70 5.69 14.90
CA ASN A 113 6.42 6.91 14.51
C ASN A 113 6.61 7.04 12.99
N THR A 114 6.20 6.03 12.22
CA THR A 114 6.34 6.03 10.76
C THR A 114 5.11 5.42 10.11
N ILE A 115 4.55 6.09 9.09
CA ILE A 115 3.38 5.62 8.34
C ILE A 115 3.79 5.26 6.92
N TYR A 116 3.34 4.08 6.46
CA TYR A 116 3.40 3.70 5.05
C TYR A 116 1.98 3.71 4.48
N LEU A 117 1.73 4.53 3.46
CA LEU A 117 0.43 4.57 2.78
C LEU A 117 0.45 3.66 1.55
N ASN A 118 -0.62 2.89 1.36
CA ASN A 118 -0.98 2.39 0.04
C ASN A 118 -1.20 3.57 -0.94
N PRO A 119 -1.23 3.34 -2.27
CA PRO A 119 -1.32 4.42 -3.26
C PRO A 119 -2.47 5.41 -3.01
N ILE A 120 -2.18 6.70 -3.15
CA ILE A 120 -3.12 7.82 -2.89
C ILE A 120 -3.23 8.82 -4.04
N PHE A 121 -2.50 8.60 -5.13
CA PHE A 121 -2.61 9.45 -6.32
C PHE A 121 -3.77 9.00 -7.20
N ASP A 122 -4.25 9.92 -8.02
CA ASP A 122 -5.28 9.65 -9.02
C ASP A 122 -4.91 8.41 -9.85
N ALA A 123 -5.87 7.49 -9.95
CA ALA A 123 -5.74 6.23 -10.67
C ALA A 123 -7.04 5.98 -11.46
N TYR A 124 -6.90 5.66 -12.74
CA TYR A 124 -7.98 5.43 -13.70
C TYR A 124 -7.91 4.03 -14.31
#